data_AF-A0A843F1R8-F1
#
_entry.id   AF-A0A843F1R8-F1
#
_cell.length_a   1.000
_cell.length_b   1.000
_cell.length_c   1.000
_cell.angle_alpha   90.00
_cell.angle_beta   90.00
_cell.angle_gamma   90.00
#
_symmetry.space_group_name_H-M   'P 1'
#
loop_
_entity.id
_entity.type
_entity.pdbx_description
1 polymer ?
#
loop_
_entity_poly.entity_id
_entity_poly.type
_entity_poly.pdbx_seq_one_letter_code
_entity_poly.pdbx_strand_id
1 'polypeptide(L)'
;MNVSFKKQIKNLEREVLLKSVELDDDGDDFQFELDDFDTNDEIIAVAPRCVRCNTCVGECPVNAIEPANIFRMAKITDKCVKCEICVQSCPVSAIKLISNEVIYNSEDEREVIEYNLANVSCPHRVVRMNSISIDYSVDNNWDDCANLCPTNAFTLEFKEFFDDLDMDVGIELIDDELYPYINEKMCIGCGACKEISLNSFAIELDRYLGPIRHSRFIDINYDSCVNCFLCEENCPTGAIELIDGEVVLDNDKCIRCVECTNHCPVGALERVEMK
;
A
#
# COMPACT_ATOMS: atom_id res chain seq x y z
N MET A 1 -4.00 -15.69 3.04
CA MET A 1 -3.61 -16.59 1.93
C MET A 1 -2.15 -16.90 2.14
N ASN A 2 -1.80 -18.18 2.23
CA ASN A 2 -0.43 -18.63 2.34
C ASN A 2 -0.12 -19.38 1.04
N VAL A 3 0.93 -18.98 0.36
CA VAL A 3 1.35 -19.57 -0.91
C VAL A 3 2.78 -19.99 -0.74
N SER A 4 3.06 -21.27 -0.96
CA SER A 4 4.42 -21.77 -1.00
C SER A 4 4.71 -22.29 -2.40
N PHE A 5 5.87 -21.91 -2.94
CA PHE A 5 6.33 -22.44 -4.21
C PHE A 5 7.84 -22.68 -4.18
N LYS A 6 8.31 -23.53 -5.10
CA LYS A 6 9.70 -23.95 -5.19
C LYS A 6 10.26 -23.62 -6.55
N LYS A 7 11.45 -23.02 -6.61
CA LYS A 7 12.19 -22.79 -7.86
C LYS A 7 13.45 -23.65 -7.84
N GLN A 8 13.66 -24.45 -8.89
CA GLN A 8 14.89 -25.24 -9.05
C GLN A 8 16.08 -24.30 -9.30
N ILE A 9 17.22 -24.59 -8.64
CA ILE A 9 18.46 -23.80 -8.78
C ILE A 9 18.93 -23.73 -10.23
N LYS A 10 18.87 -24.83 -10.97
CA LYS A 10 19.28 -24.89 -12.39
C LYS A 10 18.60 -23.86 -13.28
N ASN A 11 17.37 -23.45 -12.94
CA ASN A 11 16.66 -22.40 -13.67
C ASN A 11 17.21 -21.00 -13.35
N LEU A 12 17.73 -20.78 -12.14
CA LEU A 12 18.35 -19.53 -11.72
C LEU A 12 19.77 -19.40 -12.27
N GLU A 13 20.58 -20.46 -12.23
CA GLU A 13 21.95 -20.47 -12.76
C GLU A 13 22.00 -19.98 -14.20
N ARG A 14 21.06 -20.45 -15.05
CA ARG A 14 20.95 -19.99 -16.43
C ARG A 14 20.61 -18.50 -16.53
N GLU A 15 19.72 -17.99 -15.68
CA GLU A 15 19.36 -16.56 -15.65
C GLU A 15 20.53 -15.69 -15.18
N VAL A 16 21.31 -16.18 -14.21
CA VAL A 16 22.50 -15.50 -13.67
C VAL A 16 23.62 -15.48 -14.71
N LEU A 17 23.93 -16.62 -15.33
CA LEU A 17 24.94 -16.74 -16.39
C LEU A 17 24.66 -15.73 -17.52
N LEU A 18 23.42 -15.70 -18.03
CA LEU A 18 23.01 -14.78 -19.10
C LEU A 18 23.16 -13.29 -18.74
N LYS A 19 23.18 -12.94 -17.45
CA LYS A 19 23.33 -11.57 -16.97
C LYS A 19 24.77 -11.21 -16.57
N SER A 20 25.63 -12.22 -16.39
CA SER A 20 26.96 -12.06 -15.80
C SER A 20 28.09 -12.28 -16.80
N VAL A 21 27.80 -12.97 -17.92
CA VAL A 21 28.78 -13.31 -18.96
C VAL A 21 28.79 -12.22 -20.04
N GLU A 22 29.96 -11.66 -20.32
CA GLU A 22 30.16 -10.75 -21.46
C GLU A 22 30.17 -11.55 -22.78
N LEU A 23 29.90 -10.89 -23.92
CA LEU A 23 29.73 -11.56 -25.22
C LEU A 23 30.92 -12.43 -25.68
N ASP A 24 32.10 -12.23 -25.09
CA ASP A 24 33.35 -12.88 -25.45
C ASP A 24 33.80 -13.97 -24.45
N ASP A 25 33.02 -14.25 -23.40
CA ASP A 25 33.33 -15.30 -22.41
C ASP A 25 32.60 -16.63 -22.75
N ASP A 26 33.37 -17.70 -22.89
CA ASP A 26 32.86 -19.07 -22.98
C ASP A 26 32.38 -19.48 -21.58
N GLY A 27 31.09 -19.27 -21.29
CA GLY A 27 30.46 -19.49 -19.98
C GLY A 27 30.48 -20.92 -19.42
N ASP A 28 31.33 -21.80 -19.97
CA ASP A 28 31.50 -23.19 -19.56
C ASP A 28 32.21 -23.34 -18.19
N ASP A 29 32.92 -22.30 -17.72
CA ASP A 29 33.64 -22.30 -16.43
C ASP A 29 32.89 -21.59 -15.28
N PHE A 30 31.66 -21.12 -15.50
CA PHE A 30 30.90 -20.45 -14.44
C PHE A 30 30.27 -21.46 -13.48
N GLN A 31 30.96 -21.72 -12.36
CA GLN A 31 30.44 -22.48 -11.23
C GLN A 31 29.87 -21.51 -10.17
N PHE A 32 28.58 -21.63 -9.91
CA PHE A 32 27.88 -20.84 -8.90
C PHE A 32 27.61 -21.72 -7.68
N GLU A 33 28.25 -21.39 -6.56
CA GLU A 33 28.01 -22.03 -5.27
C GLU A 33 27.15 -21.11 -4.40
N LEU A 34 26.03 -21.65 -3.91
CA LEU A 34 25.17 -21.01 -2.91
C LEU A 34 25.34 -21.75 -1.59
N ASP A 35 25.68 -21.02 -0.54
CA ASP A 35 25.58 -21.52 0.83
C ASP A 35 24.12 -21.50 1.31
N ASP A 36 23.83 -22.21 2.40
CA ASP A 36 22.56 -22.13 3.10
C ASP A 36 22.21 -20.69 3.43
N PHE A 37 20.99 -20.29 3.10
CA PHE A 37 20.50 -18.97 3.49
C PHE A 37 19.01 -19.00 3.81
N ASP A 38 18.64 -18.10 4.71
CA ASP A 38 17.27 -17.79 5.07
C ASP A 38 17.13 -16.28 5.12
N THR A 39 16.11 -15.75 4.44
CA THR A 39 15.79 -14.33 4.43
C THR A 39 14.30 -14.12 4.46
N ASN A 40 13.88 -13.06 5.14
CA ASN A 40 12.48 -12.66 5.21
C ASN A 40 12.37 -11.21 4.74
N ASP A 41 11.54 -10.98 3.73
CA ASP A 41 11.23 -9.65 3.24
C ASP A 41 9.72 -9.39 3.24
N GLU A 42 9.34 -8.14 3.43
CA GLU A 42 7.95 -7.71 3.36
C GLU A 42 7.65 -6.92 2.10
N ILE A 43 6.51 -7.21 1.49
CA ILE A 43 6.03 -6.62 0.24
C ILE A 43 4.67 -5.98 0.51
N ILE A 44 4.53 -4.70 0.12
CA ILE A 44 3.22 -4.04 0.06
C ILE A 44 2.72 -4.06 -1.38
N ALA A 45 1.55 -4.67 -1.60
CA ALA A 45 0.98 -4.84 -2.93
C ALA A 45 -0.48 -4.37 -3.00
N VAL A 46 -0.90 -3.88 -4.17
CA VAL A 46 -2.28 -3.49 -4.45
C VAL A 46 -3.00 -4.62 -5.17
N ALA A 47 -4.05 -5.17 -4.56
CA ALA A 47 -4.86 -6.24 -5.14
C ALA A 47 -5.85 -5.74 -6.20
N PRO A 48 -6.31 -6.60 -7.13
CA PRO A 48 -7.25 -6.26 -8.20
C PRO A 48 -8.56 -5.60 -7.77
N ARG A 49 -8.99 -5.78 -6.52
CA ARG A 49 -10.19 -5.15 -5.95
C ARG A 49 -10.05 -3.65 -5.64
N CYS A 50 -8.95 -3.02 -6.03
CA CYS A 50 -8.74 -1.60 -5.82
C CYS A 50 -9.79 -0.78 -6.59
N VAL A 51 -10.52 0.07 -5.86
CA VAL A 51 -11.56 0.95 -6.42
C VAL A 51 -11.02 2.30 -6.88
N ARG A 52 -9.70 2.44 -7.02
CA ARG A 52 -9.03 3.64 -7.59
C ARG A 52 -9.30 4.95 -6.83
N CYS A 53 -9.64 4.87 -5.55
CA CYS A 53 -9.99 6.04 -4.74
C CYS A 53 -8.82 6.92 -4.26
N ASN A 54 -7.57 6.59 -4.63
CA ASN A 54 -6.35 7.33 -4.28
C ASN A 54 -6.12 7.69 -2.80
N THR A 55 -6.90 7.14 -1.87
CA THR A 55 -6.71 7.33 -0.41
C THR A 55 -5.30 6.97 0.03
N CYS A 56 -4.74 5.87 -0.51
CA CYS A 56 -3.37 5.48 -0.20
C CYS A 56 -2.32 6.49 -0.67
N VAL A 57 -2.56 7.16 -1.80
CA VAL A 57 -1.65 8.17 -2.38
C VAL A 57 -1.59 9.36 -1.45
N GLY A 58 -2.74 9.89 -1.03
CA GLY A 58 -2.82 11.05 -0.13
C GLY A 58 -2.24 10.79 1.27
N GLU A 59 -2.23 9.54 1.72
CA GLU A 59 -1.73 9.14 3.04
C GLU A 59 -0.27 8.66 3.05
N CYS A 60 0.38 8.61 1.89
CA CYS A 60 1.76 8.12 1.81
C CYS A 60 2.76 9.20 2.24
N PRO A 61 3.48 9.05 3.37
CA PRO A 61 4.36 10.11 3.89
C PRO A 61 5.61 10.32 3.01
N VAL A 62 5.96 9.34 2.18
CA VAL A 62 7.17 9.34 1.35
C VAL A 62 6.86 9.38 -0.15
N ASN A 63 5.60 9.62 -0.54
CA ASN A 63 5.17 9.70 -1.93
C ASN A 63 5.58 8.48 -2.80
N ALA A 64 5.51 7.27 -2.22
CA ALA A 64 5.91 6.01 -2.85
C ALA A 64 4.77 5.29 -3.60
N ILE A 65 3.69 6.01 -3.94
CA ILE A 65 2.51 5.41 -4.59
C ILE A 65 2.14 6.26 -5.80
N GLU A 66 2.22 5.65 -6.99
CA GLU A 66 1.69 6.24 -8.22
C GLU A 66 0.15 6.24 -8.18
N PRO A 67 -0.52 7.35 -8.55
CA PRO A 67 -1.96 7.46 -8.48
C PRO A 67 -2.68 6.56 -9.49
N ALA A 68 -3.82 6.05 -9.06
CA ALA A 68 -4.77 5.34 -9.90
C ALA A 68 -5.50 6.32 -10.84
N ASN A 69 -6.00 5.78 -11.94
CA ASN A 69 -6.94 6.45 -12.85
C ASN A 69 -7.89 5.40 -13.45
N ILE A 70 -8.75 5.79 -14.37
CA ILE A 70 -9.72 4.88 -15.00
C ILE A 70 -9.11 3.63 -15.63
N PHE A 71 -7.88 3.71 -16.14
CA PHE A 71 -7.21 2.61 -16.84
C PHE A 71 -6.35 1.73 -15.92
N ARG A 72 -5.82 2.29 -14.82
CA ARG A 72 -4.87 1.56 -13.95
C ARG A 72 -5.13 1.78 -12.46
N MET A 73 -4.84 0.75 -11.67
CA MET A 73 -4.84 0.86 -10.21
C MET A 73 -3.62 1.65 -9.71
N ALA A 74 -3.67 2.07 -8.46
CA ALA A 74 -2.51 2.64 -7.78
C ALA A 74 -1.37 1.61 -7.73
N LYS A 75 -0.13 2.09 -7.82
CA LYS A 75 1.06 1.23 -7.88
C LYS A 75 2.06 1.65 -6.81
N ILE A 76 2.49 0.70 -5.99
CA ILE A 76 3.58 0.90 -5.02
C ILE A 76 4.92 0.92 -5.78
N THR A 77 5.76 1.91 -5.50
CA THR A 77 7.10 2.02 -6.09
C THR A 77 8.17 1.45 -5.16
N ASP A 78 9.39 1.39 -5.66
CA ASP A 78 10.62 1.03 -4.93
C ASP A 78 10.95 1.98 -3.76
N LYS A 79 10.40 3.20 -3.75
CA LYS A 79 10.55 4.18 -2.66
C LYS A 79 9.76 3.81 -1.39
N CYS A 80 9.03 2.70 -1.40
CA CYS A 80 8.16 2.32 -0.29
C CYS A 80 8.97 1.88 0.93
N VAL A 81 8.88 2.67 2.01
CA VAL A 81 9.56 2.40 3.29
C VAL A 81 8.82 1.42 4.22
N LYS A 82 7.79 0.74 3.71
CA LYS A 82 7.01 -0.30 4.41
C LYS A 82 6.38 0.15 5.75
N CYS A 83 5.93 1.41 5.85
CA CYS A 83 5.29 1.98 7.04
C CYS A 83 3.83 1.55 7.29
N GLU A 84 3.25 0.74 6.40
CA GLU A 84 1.91 0.14 6.53
C GLU A 84 0.70 1.11 6.49
N ILE A 85 0.90 2.42 6.54
CA ILE A 85 -0.18 3.43 6.57
C ILE A 85 -1.22 3.22 5.45
N CYS A 86 -0.77 2.93 4.23
CA CYS A 86 -1.67 2.68 3.10
C CYS A 86 -2.52 1.41 3.26
N VAL A 87 -1.98 0.38 3.91
CA VAL A 87 -2.69 -0.86 4.25
C VAL A 87 -3.82 -0.54 5.25
N GLN A 88 -3.51 0.23 6.29
CA GLN A 88 -4.48 0.62 7.32
C GLN A 88 -5.60 1.50 6.77
N SER A 89 -5.26 2.34 5.80
CA SER A 89 -6.13 3.39 5.26
C SER A 89 -7.03 2.94 4.11
N CYS A 90 -6.79 1.77 3.53
CA CYS A 90 -7.52 1.33 2.35
C CYS A 90 -8.98 0.98 2.72
N PRO A 91 -9.99 1.73 2.23
CA PRO A 91 -11.39 1.56 2.65
C PRO A 91 -12.01 0.24 2.17
N VAL A 92 -11.44 -0.33 1.10
CA VAL A 92 -11.83 -1.62 0.52
C VAL A 92 -10.78 -2.70 0.79
N SER A 93 -9.82 -2.44 1.68
CA SER A 93 -8.73 -3.34 2.07
C SER A 93 -7.92 -3.92 0.90
N ALA A 94 -7.90 -3.27 -0.27
CA ALA A 94 -7.22 -3.72 -1.48
C ALA A 94 -5.70 -3.83 -1.32
N ILE A 95 -5.09 -3.04 -0.43
CA ILE A 95 -3.66 -3.07 -0.19
C ILE A 95 -3.33 -4.14 0.86
N LYS A 96 -2.29 -4.94 0.60
CA LYS A 96 -1.86 -6.05 1.42
C LYS A 96 -0.39 -5.93 1.78
N LEU A 97 -0.07 -6.24 3.04
CA LEU A 97 1.27 -6.56 3.48
C LEU A 97 1.45 -8.07 3.37
N ILE A 98 2.51 -8.50 2.71
CA ILE A 98 2.83 -9.90 2.45
C ILE A 98 4.26 -10.13 2.93
N SER A 99 4.45 -11.07 3.86
CA SER A 99 5.79 -11.56 4.19
C SER A 99 6.21 -12.60 3.16
N ASN A 100 7.47 -12.58 2.77
CA ASN A 100 8.09 -13.48 1.83
C ASN A 100 9.36 -14.03 2.46
N GLU A 101 9.24 -15.23 3.01
CA GLU A 101 10.36 -15.99 3.56
C GLU A 101 10.95 -16.85 2.43
N VAL A 102 12.26 -16.75 2.22
CA VAL A 102 13.00 -17.45 1.19
C VAL A 102 14.08 -18.28 1.86
N ILE A 103 13.96 -19.59 1.72
CA ILE A 103 14.84 -20.56 2.36
C ILE A 103 15.53 -21.37 1.29
N TYR A 104 16.84 -21.52 1.43
CA TYR A 104 17.64 -22.44 0.66
C TYR A 104 18.51 -23.30 1.59
N ASN A 105 18.52 -24.60 1.33
CA ASN A 105 19.33 -25.58 2.02
C ASN A 105 20.15 -26.35 0.98
N SER A 106 21.48 -26.23 1.07
CA SER A 106 22.47 -26.85 0.19
C SER A 106 22.55 -28.38 0.33
N GLU A 107 22.13 -28.93 1.46
CA GLU A 107 22.06 -30.37 1.70
C GLU A 107 20.76 -31.01 1.15
N ASP A 108 19.80 -30.21 0.68
CA ASP A 108 18.56 -30.72 0.07
C ASP A 108 18.85 -31.32 -1.31
N GLU A 109 18.69 -32.64 -1.44
CA GLU A 109 18.84 -33.40 -2.70
C GLU A 109 18.00 -32.84 -3.87
N ARG A 110 16.96 -32.05 -3.58
CA ARG A 110 16.07 -31.46 -4.59
C ARG A 110 16.63 -30.19 -5.22
N GLU A 111 17.66 -29.56 -4.64
CA GLU A 111 18.26 -28.31 -5.13
C GLU A 111 17.21 -27.22 -5.43
N VAL A 112 16.37 -26.92 -4.43
CA VAL A 112 15.25 -25.97 -4.57
C VAL A 112 15.35 -24.82 -3.58
N ILE A 113 14.99 -23.63 -4.06
CA ILE A 113 14.71 -22.48 -3.21
C ILE A 113 13.21 -22.47 -2.90
N GLU A 114 12.87 -22.46 -1.62
CA GLU A 114 11.49 -22.42 -1.12
C GLU A 114 11.08 -20.97 -0.83
N TYR A 115 9.95 -20.55 -1.39
CA TYR A 115 9.35 -19.24 -1.17
C TYR A 115 8.05 -19.45 -0.41
N ASN A 116 7.92 -18.83 0.76
CA ASN A 116 6.73 -18.85 1.60
C ASN A 116 6.14 -17.45 1.70
N LEU A 117 5.03 -17.21 1.01
CA LEU A 117 4.31 -15.94 1.05
C LEU A 117 3.12 -16.04 1.98
N ALA A 118 3.05 -15.17 2.99
CA ALA A 118 1.93 -15.11 3.91
C ALA A 118 1.37 -13.69 4.00
N ASN A 119 0.05 -13.57 4.15
CA ASN A 119 -0.53 -12.26 4.44
C ASN A 119 -0.25 -11.89 5.89
N VAL A 120 0.31 -10.70 6.09
CA VAL A 120 0.51 -10.14 7.43
C VAL A 120 -0.74 -9.37 7.82
N SER A 121 -1.26 -9.66 9.01
CA SER A 121 -2.40 -8.93 9.55
C SER A 121 -1.96 -7.53 9.96
N CYS A 122 -2.63 -6.51 9.42
CA CYS A 122 -2.40 -5.11 9.78
C CYS A 122 -3.69 -4.54 10.38
N PRO A 123 -3.60 -3.75 11.46
CA PRO A 123 -4.78 -3.09 12.00
C PRO A 123 -5.33 -2.09 10.98
N HIS A 124 -6.63 -2.14 10.71
CA HIS A 124 -7.29 -1.07 9.97
C HIS A 124 -7.55 0.12 10.90
N ARG A 125 -7.27 1.33 10.39
CA ARG A 125 -7.71 2.56 11.05
C ARG A 125 -9.14 2.89 10.61
N VAL A 126 -9.82 3.71 11.39
CA VAL A 126 -11.19 4.11 11.07
C VAL A 126 -11.19 4.99 9.81
N VAL A 127 -12.02 4.65 8.83
CA VAL A 127 -12.37 5.50 7.71
C VAL A 127 -13.88 5.70 7.77
N ARG A 128 -14.31 6.94 7.99
CA ARG A 128 -15.73 7.27 8.17
C ARG A 128 -16.11 8.42 7.26
N MET A 129 -17.13 8.22 6.43
CA MET A 129 -17.77 9.31 5.71
C MET A 129 -18.47 10.26 6.70
N ASN A 130 -18.19 11.55 6.62
CA ASN A 130 -18.90 12.56 7.40
C ASN A 130 -20.07 13.12 6.58
N SER A 131 -19.80 13.52 5.33
CA SER A 131 -20.81 13.98 4.36
C SER A 131 -20.32 13.74 2.94
N ILE A 132 -21.27 13.60 2.00
CA ILE A 132 -21.00 13.55 0.57
C ILE A 132 -22.14 14.25 -0.17
N SER A 133 -21.82 15.04 -1.18
CA SER A 133 -22.80 15.76 -1.98
C SER A 133 -22.41 15.80 -3.45
N ILE A 134 -23.42 15.90 -4.29
CA ILE A 134 -23.28 16.03 -5.75
C ILE A 134 -23.70 17.44 -6.15
N ASP A 135 -22.91 18.09 -6.98
CA ASP A 135 -23.34 19.27 -7.73
C ASP A 135 -24.03 18.80 -9.02
N TYR A 136 -25.36 18.94 -9.08
CA TYR A 136 -26.16 18.54 -10.24
C TYR A 136 -26.07 19.53 -11.41
N SER A 137 -25.48 20.71 -11.20
CA SER A 137 -25.37 21.74 -12.24
C SER A 137 -24.21 21.51 -13.22
N VAL A 138 -23.32 20.57 -12.91
CA VAL A 138 -22.13 20.28 -13.72
C VAL A 138 -22.33 19.04 -14.60
N ASP A 139 -21.87 19.16 -15.84
CA ASP A 139 -21.83 18.01 -16.76
C ASP A 139 -20.74 17.03 -16.32
N ASN A 140 -21.09 15.75 -16.27
CA ASN A 140 -20.21 14.66 -15.87
C ASN A 140 -20.70 13.32 -16.40
N ASN A 141 -19.76 12.41 -16.65
CA ASN A 141 -20.09 11.01 -16.94
C ASN A 141 -20.22 10.23 -15.62
N TRP A 142 -21.46 9.94 -15.22
CA TRP A 142 -21.75 9.27 -13.95
C TRP A 142 -21.68 7.73 -14.02
N ASP A 143 -21.63 7.15 -15.22
CA ASP A 143 -21.59 5.70 -15.40
C ASP A 143 -20.37 5.07 -14.73
N ASP A 144 -19.19 5.66 -14.90
CA ASP A 144 -17.96 5.18 -14.27
C ASP A 144 -18.01 5.30 -12.74
N CYS A 145 -18.69 6.32 -12.23
CA CYS A 145 -18.88 6.53 -10.80
C CYS A 145 -19.75 5.43 -10.19
N ALA A 146 -20.85 5.07 -10.85
CA ALA A 146 -21.74 3.99 -10.44
C ALA A 146 -21.04 2.62 -10.54
N ASN A 147 -20.36 2.35 -11.66
CA ASN A 147 -19.68 1.08 -11.93
C ASN A 147 -18.52 0.79 -10.94
N LEU A 148 -17.88 1.81 -10.38
CA LEU A 148 -16.77 1.66 -9.44
C LEU A 148 -17.18 1.75 -7.97
N CYS A 149 -18.46 1.97 -7.67
CA CYS A 149 -18.93 2.03 -6.30
C CYS A 149 -18.90 0.63 -5.66
N PRO A 150 -18.03 0.37 -4.66
CA PRO A 150 -17.87 -0.98 -4.09
C PRO A 150 -19.09 -1.50 -3.33
N THR A 151 -19.99 -0.60 -2.93
CA THR A 151 -21.15 -0.93 -2.12
C THR A 151 -22.47 -0.68 -2.85
N ASN A 152 -22.44 -0.26 -4.11
CA ASN A 152 -23.62 0.23 -4.85
C ASN A 152 -24.36 1.37 -4.12
N ALA A 153 -23.65 2.15 -3.31
CA ALA A 153 -24.22 3.34 -2.68
C ALA A 153 -24.45 4.47 -3.68
N PHE A 154 -23.69 4.49 -4.78
CA PHE A 154 -23.83 5.43 -5.87
C PHE A 154 -24.57 4.72 -7.00
N THR A 155 -25.76 5.20 -7.36
CA THR A 155 -26.60 4.67 -8.44
C THR A 155 -27.01 5.77 -9.40
N LEU A 156 -27.58 5.39 -10.54
CA LEU A 156 -28.19 6.31 -11.50
C LEU A 156 -29.69 6.03 -11.53
N GLU A 157 -30.49 7.06 -11.35
CA GLU A 157 -31.94 6.95 -11.22
C GLU A 157 -32.63 7.97 -12.14
N PHE A 158 -33.85 7.63 -12.57
CA PHE A 158 -34.69 8.57 -13.31
C PHE A 158 -35.35 9.57 -12.36
N LYS A 159 -35.86 10.66 -12.92
CA LYS A 159 -36.55 11.73 -12.19
C LYS A 159 -37.65 11.23 -11.25
N GLU A 160 -38.44 10.23 -11.65
CA GLU A 160 -39.53 9.70 -10.83
C GLU A 160 -39.04 9.22 -9.45
N PHE A 161 -37.82 8.70 -9.37
CA PHE A 161 -37.21 8.29 -8.11
C PHE A 161 -36.97 9.47 -7.15
N PHE A 162 -36.52 10.61 -7.67
CA PHE A 162 -36.26 11.81 -6.86
C PHE A 162 -37.57 12.46 -6.43
N ASP A 163 -38.58 12.48 -7.31
CA ASP A 163 -39.93 12.95 -7.02
C ASP A 163 -40.58 12.10 -5.91
N ASP A 164 -40.45 10.77 -5.97
CA ASP A 164 -40.97 9.84 -4.96
C ASP A 164 -40.32 10.04 -3.57
N LEU A 165 -39.07 10.52 -3.54
CA LEU A 165 -38.34 10.84 -2.32
C LEU A 165 -38.54 12.28 -1.83
N ASP A 166 -39.29 13.10 -2.56
CA ASP A 166 -39.45 14.55 -2.30
C ASP A 166 -38.10 15.27 -2.18
N MET A 167 -37.14 14.90 -3.05
CA MET A 167 -35.77 15.42 -3.04
C MET A 167 -35.60 16.59 -4.01
N ASP A 168 -35.35 17.79 -3.49
CA ASP A 168 -34.95 18.95 -4.29
C ASP A 168 -33.43 18.98 -4.49
N VAL A 169 -33.01 18.83 -5.75
CA VAL A 169 -31.59 18.82 -6.18
C VAL A 169 -31.13 20.14 -6.80
N GLY A 170 -31.97 21.18 -6.77
CA GLY A 170 -31.60 22.55 -7.19
C GLY A 170 -31.56 22.80 -8.71
N ILE A 171 -31.94 21.81 -9.52
CA ILE A 171 -32.11 21.92 -10.98
C ILE A 171 -33.43 21.27 -11.41
N GLU A 172 -33.93 21.63 -12.59
CA GLU A 172 -35.07 20.96 -13.21
C GLU A 172 -34.58 19.67 -13.88
N LEU A 173 -35.01 18.52 -13.35
CA LEU A 173 -34.68 17.21 -13.91
C LEU A 173 -35.50 16.93 -15.17
N ILE A 174 -34.83 16.37 -16.17
CA ILE A 174 -35.39 16.02 -17.47
C ILE A 174 -35.93 14.59 -17.41
N ASP A 175 -37.12 14.39 -17.96
CA ASP A 175 -37.73 13.06 -18.08
C ASP A 175 -36.87 12.17 -19.01
N ASP A 176 -36.80 10.86 -18.75
CA ASP A 176 -35.96 9.88 -19.48
C ASP A 176 -34.42 10.07 -19.38
N GLU A 177 -33.92 10.97 -18.51
CA GLU A 177 -32.50 11.09 -18.19
C GLU A 177 -32.14 10.44 -16.84
N LEU A 178 -30.90 9.97 -16.74
CA LEU A 178 -30.35 9.32 -15.55
C LEU A 178 -29.50 10.30 -14.73
N TYR A 179 -29.83 10.44 -13.45
CA TYR A 179 -29.14 11.33 -12.52
C TYR A 179 -28.51 10.54 -11.37
N PRO A 180 -27.36 10.99 -10.85
CA PRO A 180 -26.68 10.30 -9.76
C PRO A 180 -27.42 10.44 -8.43
N TYR A 181 -27.52 9.34 -7.71
CA TYR A 181 -28.04 9.29 -6.34
C TYR A 181 -27.03 8.59 -5.42
N ILE A 182 -26.89 9.08 -4.19
CA ILE A 182 -26.01 8.50 -3.18
C ILE A 182 -26.80 8.11 -1.94
N ASN A 183 -26.84 6.80 -1.67
CA ASN A 183 -27.33 6.27 -0.40
C ASN A 183 -26.25 6.41 0.69
N GLU A 184 -26.36 7.46 1.50
CA GLU A 184 -25.41 7.74 2.60
C GLU A 184 -25.26 6.60 3.60
N LYS A 185 -26.30 5.77 3.80
CA LYS A 185 -26.24 4.62 4.72
C LYS A 185 -25.38 3.48 4.19
N MET A 186 -25.22 3.41 2.87
CA MET A 186 -24.40 2.40 2.19
C MET A 186 -23.02 2.95 1.78
N CYS A 187 -22.86 4.27 1.76
CA CYS A 187 -21.62 4.92 1.39
C CYS A 187 -20.54 4.69 2.46
N ILE A 188 -19.44 4.07 2.06
CA ILE A 188 -18.29 3.85 2.95
C ILE A 188 -17.26 4.99 2.90
N GLY A 189 -17.55 6.07 2.17
CA GLY A 189 -16.63 7.21 2.03
C GLY A 189 -15.30 6.87 1.35
N CYS A 190 -15.29 5.87 0.44
CA CYS A 190 -14.04 5.44 -0.19
C CYS A 190 -13.42 6.55 -1.05
N GLY A 191 -14.24 7.37 -1.72
CA GLY A 191 -13.81 8.46 -2.60
C GLY A 191 -13.65 8.05 -4.07
N ALA A 192 -13.99 6.83 -4.46
CA ALA A 192 -13.84 6.35 -5.84
C ALA A 192 -14.61 7.21 -6.86
N CYS A 193 -15.87 7.53 -6.58
CA CYS A 193 -16.69 8.38 -7.45
C CYS A 193 -16.10 9.78 -7.64
N LYS A 194 -15.55 10.38 -6.57
CA LYS A 194 -14.90 11.70 -6.65
C LYS A 194 -13.65 11.67 -7.52
N GLU A 195 -12.81 10.66 -7.37
CA GLU A 195 -11.55 10.54 -8.12
C GLU A 195 -11.75 10.22 -9.61
N ILE A 196 -12.83 9.51 -9.95
CA ILE A 196 -13.08 9.10 -11.33
C ILE A 196 -13.97 10.08 -12.11
N SER A 197 -14.65 10.98 -11.42
CA SER A 197 -15.46 12.01 -12.06
C SER A 197 -14.60 12.81 -13.06
N LEU A 198 -15.18 13.10 -14.23
CA LEU A 198 -14.56 13.95 -15.23
C LEU A 198 -14.43 15.40 -14.76
N ASN A 199 -15.20 15.78 -13.74
CA ASN A 199 -15.18 17.10 -13.15
C ASN A 199 -14.85 17.01 -11.65
N SER A 200 -13.69 17.55 -11.27
CA SER A 200 -13.18 17.52 -9.90
C SER A 200 -14.06 18.20 -8.84
N PHE A 201 -15.05 18.99 -9.27
CA PHE A 201 -15.98 19.71 -8.39
C PHE A 201 -17.37 19.08 -8.32
N ALA A 202 -17.63 18.03 -9.11
CA ALA A 202 -18.95 17.42 -9.20
C ALA A 202 -19.35 16.67 -7.92
N ILE A 203 -18.37 16.20 -7.14
CA ILE A 203 -18.60 15.50 -5.88
C ILE A 203 -17.72 16.08 -4.79
N GLU A 204 -18.35 16.58 -3.73
CA GLU A 204 -17.68 16.93 -2.49
C GLU A 204 -17.81 15.77 -1.50
N LEU A 205 -16.68 15.33 -0.93
CA LEU A 205 -16.62 14.26 0.05
C LEU A 205 -15.81 14.75 1.24
N ASP A 206 -16.45 14.83 2.40
CA ASP A 206 -15.80 14.96 3.69
C ASP A 206 -15.73 13.61 4.40
N ARG A 207 -14.56 13.29 4.94
CA ARG A 207 -14.32 12.04 5.64
C ARG A 207 -13.37 12.24 6.80
N TYR A 208 -13.62 11.48 7.85
CA TYR A 208 -12.71 11.32 8.97
C TYR A 208 -11.80 10.10 8.74
N LEU A 209 -10.50 10.35 8.80
CA LEU A 209 -9.47 9.33 8.87
C LEU A 209 -8.94 9.29 10.29
N GLY A 210 -9.17 8.16 10.96
CA GLY A 210 -8.71 7.95 12.33
C GLY A 210 -7.18 7.93 12.43
N PRO A 211 -6.65 7.98 13.67
CA PRO A 211 -5.20 7.94 13.89
C PRO A 211 -4.58 6.65 13.32
N ILE A 212 -3.32 6.75 12.92
CA ILE A 212 -2.51 5.59 12.53
C ILE A 212 -2.40 4.66 13.75
N ARG A 213 -2.58 3.35 13.52
CA ARG A 213 -2.48 2.35 14.57
C ARG A 213 -1.12 1.69 14.47
N HIS A 214 -0.22 2.04 15.37
CA HIS A 214 1.09 1.39 15.45
C HIS A 214 0.94 0.02 16.14
N SER A 215 1.25 -1.06 15.43
CA SER A 215 1.34 -2.43 15.96
C SER A 215 2.78 -2.92 16.14
N ARG A 216 3.75 -2.11 15.69
CA ARG A 216 5.18 -2.40 15.71
C ARG A 216 5.93 -1.20 16.25
N PHE A 217 7.08 -1.44 16.87
CA PHE A 217 7.98 -0.41 17.38
C PHE A 217 9.42 -0.66 16.92
N ILE A 218 10.27 0.36 17.04
CA ILE A 218 11.70 0.23 16.80
C ILE A 218 12.36 -0.02 18.15
N ASP A 219 12.93 -1.20 18.32
CA ASP A 219 13.77 -1.55 19.46
C ASP A 219 15.22 -1.15 19.17
N ILE A 220 15.93 -0.64 20.19
CA ILE A 220 17.29 -0.13 20.07
C ILE A 220 18.19 -0.87 21.05
N ASN A 221 19.16 -1.60 20.53
CA ASN A 221 20.23 -2.21 21.30
C ASN A 221 21.41 -1.23 21.42
N TYR A 222 21.51 -0.58 22.57
CA TYR A 222 22.56 0.38 22.86
C TYR A 222 23.95 -0.24 23.00
N ASP A 223 24.06 -1.53 23.38
CA ASP A 223 25.35 -2.21 23.51
C ASP A 223 25.96 -2.51 22.13
N SER A 224 25.13 -2.77 21.13
CA SER A 224 25.56 -3.00 19.74
C SER A 224 25.77 -1.72 18.95
N CYS A 225 25.20 -0.59 19.40
CA CYS A 225 25.25 0.66 18.66
C CYS A 225 26.66 1.26 18.65
N VAL A 226 27.12 1.68 17.47
CA VAL A 226 28.47 2.26 17.28
C VAL A 226 28.44 3.74 16.93
N ASN A 227 27.28 4.40 17.11
CA ASN A 227 27.12 5.85 16.91
C ASN A 227 27.57 6.35 15.54
N CYS A 228 27.18 5.63 14.48
CA CYS A 228 27.56 5.92 13.10
C CYS A 228 26.63 6.92 12.38
N PHE A 229 25.59 7.44 13.05
CA PHE A 229 24.65 8.46 12.55
C PHE A 229 23.75 8.05 11.35
N LEU A 230 23.97 6.90 10.72
CA LEU A 230 23.19 6.46 9.55
C LEU A 230 21.67 6.39 9.79
N CYS A 231 21.23 6.00 11.00
CA CYS A 231 19.81 5.92 11.32
C CYS A 231 19.13 7.29 11.41
N GLU A 232 19.85 8.33 11.83
CA GLU A 232 19.40 9.72 11.85
C GLU A 232 19.34 10.28 10.42
N GLU A 233 20.41 10.12 9.64
CA GLU A 233 20.50 10.62 8.25
C GLU A 233 19.43 10.04 7.32
N ASN A 234 19.05 8.77 7.53
CA ASN A 234 18.09 8.07 6.68
C ASN A 234 16.65 8.09 7.22
N CYS A 235 16.38 8.76 8.35
CA CYS A 235 15.03 8.82 8.90
C CYS A 235 14.13 9.77 8.08
N PRO A 236 13.12 9.29 7.34
CA PRO A 236 12.33 10.14 6.45
C PRO A 236 11.45 11.16 7.19
N THR A 237 11.21 10.95 8.48
CA THR A 237 10.37 11.82 9.32
C THR A 237 11.17 12.60 10.35
N GLY A 238 12.50 12.46 10.39
CA GLY A 238 13.34 13.10 11.41
C GLY A 238 12.94 12.68 12.84
N ALA A 239 12.57 11.40 13.01
CA ALA A 239 12.19 10.84 14.30
C ALA A 239 13.38 10.34 15.13
N ILE A 240 14.57 10.25 14.54
CA ILE A 240 15.78 9.76 15.21
C ILE A 240 16.81 10.89 15.23
N GLU A 241 17.37 11.15 16.41
CA GLU A 241 18.46 12.11 16.63
C GLU A 241 19.55 11.43 17.49
N LEU A 242 20.82 11.79 17.28
CA LEU A 242 21.90 11.38 18.18
C LEU A 242 22.25 12.52 19.15
N ILE A 243 21.96 12.31 20.44
CA ILE A 243 22.24 13.28 21.52
C ILE A 243 23.28 12.67 22.44
N ASP A 244 24.41 13.36 22.63
CA ASP A 244 25.53 12.91 23.47
C ASP A 244 26.06 11.50 23.14
N GLY A 245 25.92 11.08 21.88
CA GLY A 245 26.32 9.74 21.42
C GLY A 245 25.31 8.65 21.77
N GLU A 246 24.06 8.99 22.08
CA GLU A 246 22.97 8.04 22.24
C GLU A 246 21.88 8.29 21.20
N VAL A 247 21.31 7.21 20.66
CA VAL A 247 20.19 7.28 19.72
C VAL A 247 18.90 7.56 20.50
N VAL A 248 18.26 8.69 20.20
CA VAL A 248 16.99 9.13 20.77
C VAL A 248 15.90 9.04 19.71
N LEU A 249 14.84 8.28 20.01
CA LEU A 249 13.69 8.07 19.11
C LEU A 249 12.46 8.84 19.60
N ASP A 250 11.99 9.77 18.77
CA ASP A 250 10.69 10.42 18.91
C ASP A 250 9.57 9.50 18.39
N ASN A 251 8.81 8.92 19.32
CA ASN A 251 7.74 7.99 19.01
C ASN A 251 6.53 8.62 18.32
N ASP A 252 6.34 9.94 18.45
CA ASP A 252 5.21 10.65 17.84
C ASP A 252 5.50 10.98 16.37
N LYS A 253 6.77 11.24 16.02
CA LYS A 253 7.21 11.42 14.63
C LYS A 253 7.46 10.10 13.90
N CYS A 254 7.70 9.00 14.62
CA CYS A 254 8.09 7.74 14.01
C CYS A 254 6.91 7.03 13.34
N ILE A 255 6.99 6.89 12.02
CA ILE A 255 5.97 6.17 11.22
C ILE A 255 6.19 4.65 11.19
N ARG A 256 7.16 4.12 11.95
CA ARG A 256 7.49 2.67 12.03
C ARG A 256 7.85 2.04 10.68
N CYS A 257 8.47 2.83 9.80
CA CYS A 257 9.14 2.33 8.60
C CYS A 257 10.39 1.50 8.95
N VAL A 258 11.02 0.93 7.93
CA VAL A 258 12.23 0.08 8.08
C VAL A 258 13.54 0.78 7.72
N GLU A 259 13.54 2.08 7.43
CA GLU A 259 14.75 2.77 6.95
C GLU A 259 15.92 2.70 7.93
N CYS A 260 15.67 2.96 9.22
CA CYS A 260 16.72 2.92 10.24
C CYS A 260 17.24 1.51 10.51
N THR A 261 16.41 0.49 10.31
CA THR A 261 16.81 -0.92 10.47
C THR A 261 17.64 -1.37 9.27
N ASN A 262 17.22 -1.01 8.06
CA ASN A 262 17.91 -1.38 6.80
C ASN A 262 19.30 -0.73 6.68
N HIS A 263 19.47 0.48 7.21
CA HIS A 263 20.73 1.21 7.15
C HIS A 263 21.65 0.97 8.36
N CYS A 264 21.24 0.14 9.34
CA CYS A 264 22.07 -0.14 10.50
C CYS A 264 23.09 -1.26 10.20
N PRO A 265 24.40 -0.97 10.06
CA PRO A 265 25.39 -1.96 9.68
C PRO A 265 25.68 -2.99 10.78
N VAL A 266 25.29 -2.69 12.01
CA VAL A 266 25.52 -3.52 13.20
C VAL A 266 24.23 -4.14 13.74
N GLY A 267 23.09 -3.95 13.06
CA GLY A 267 21.81 -4.51 13.47
C GLY A 267 21.32 -4.02 14.85
N ALA A 268 21.73 -2.82 15.28
CA ALA A 268 21.36 -2.26 16.57
C ALA A 268 19.91 -1.75 16.64
N LEU A 269 19.22 -1.60 15.50
CA LEU A 269 17.81 -1.21 15.45
C LEU A 269 16.99 -2.30 14.77
N GLU A 270 15.89 -2.71 15.42
CA GLU A 270 15.00 -3.74 14.91
C GLU A 270 13.54 -3.30 14.96
N ARG A 271 12.74 -3.63 13.94
CA ARG A 271 11.30 -3.39 13.97
C ARG A 271 10.57 -4.62 14.49
N VAL A 272 10.07 -4.53 15.71
CA VAL A 272 9.48 -5.65 16.46
C VAL A 272 7.98 -5.47 16.68
N GLU A 273 7.26 -6.57 16.86
CA GLU A 273 5.83 -6.55 17.20
C GLU A 273 5.60 -6.16 18.66
N MET A 274 4.47 -5.49 18.94
CA MET A 274 4.03 -5.28 20.32
C MET A 274 3.69 -6.62 20.98
N LYS A 275 4.42 -6.99 22.04
CA LYS A 275 4.09 -8.10 22.94
C LYS A 275 2.89 -7.78 23.82
#